data_AF-A0A3D5LDS9-F1
#
_entry.id   AF-A0A3D5LDS9-F1
#
_cell.length_a   1.000
_cell.length_b   1.000
_cell.length_c   1.000
_cell.angle_alpha   90.00
_cell.angle_beta   90.00
_cell.angle_gamma   90.00
#
_symmetry.space_group_name_H-M   'P 1'
#
loop_
_entity.id
_entity.type
_entity.pdbx_description
1 polymer ?
#
loop_
_entity_poly.entity_id
_entity_poly.type
_entity_poly.pdbx_seq_one_letter_code
_entity_poly.pdbx_strand_id
1 'polypeptide(L)'
;MEYDCKKPLGEHLEEYMDSDLSKICSELAIRGIVYESQFRTLGSMVCKQNTTALSNLFTEKTGCRIWYAYDKRTYNFVFYDMDTYKADEAIRLSEDYQTRRVK
;
A
#
# COMPACT_ATOMS: atom_id res chain seq x y z
N MET A 1 -1.78 -7.74 -20.17
CA MET A 1 -2.79 -8.66 -19.62
C MET A 1 -3.87 -7.87 -18.93
N GLU A 2 -5.11 -8.32 -18.96
CA GLU A 2 -6.22 -7.70 -18.21
C GLU A 2 -6.42 -8.49 -16.92
N TYR A 3 -6.09 -7.88 -15.77
CA TYR A 3 -6.20 -8.52 -14.47
C TYR A 3 -7.54 -8.20 -13.81
N ASP A 4 -8.26 -9.23 -13.34
CA ASP A 4 -9.50 -9.06 -12.57
C ASP A 4 -9.18 -8.60 -11.14
N CYS A 5 -9.11 -7.29 -10.96
CA CYS A 5 -8.83 -6.65 -9.68
C CYS A 5 -9.94 -6.85 -8.63
N LYS A 6 -11.05 -7.53 -8.97
CA LYS A 6 -12.12 -7.88 -8.02
C LYS A 6 -11.87 -9.21 -7.31
N LYS A 7 -10.81 -9.93 -7.66
CA LYS A 7 -10.39 -11.19 -7.03
C LYS A 7 -8.95 -11.07 -6.51
N PRO A 8 -8.54 -11.94 -5.58
CA PRO A 8 -7.14 -12.10 -5.24
C PRO A 8 -6.33 -12.43 -6.51
N LEU A 9 -5.23 -11.71 -6.72
CA LEU A 9 -4.36 -11.88 -7.88
C LEU A 9 -3.40 -13.06 -7.73
N GLY A 10 -3.20 -13.55 -6.50
CA GLY A 10 -2.38 -14.73 -6.21
C GLY A 10 -0.95 -14.55 -6.72
N GLU A 11 -0.46 -15.53 -7.47
CA GLU A 11 0.90 -15.57 -8.04
C GLU A 11 1.18 -14.42 -9.03
N HIS A 12 0.13 -13.82 -9.59
CA HIS A 12 0.26 -12.69 -10.52
C HIS A 12 0.39 -11.33 -9.83
N LEU A 13 0.37 -11.27 -8.49
CA LEU A 13 0.40 -10.00 -7.78
C LEU A 13 1.67 -9.21 -8.08
N GLU A 14 2.83 -9.85 -8.03
CA GLU A 14 4.11 -9.19 -8.30
C GLU A 14 4.18 -8.67 -9.74
N GLU A 15 3.76 -9.48 -10.72
CA GLU A 15 3.68 -9.10 -12.15
C GLU A 15 2.72 -7.93 -12.38
N TYR A 16 1.58 -7.91 -11.70
CA TYR A 16 0.63 -6.81 -11.75
C TYR A 16 1.24 -5.51 -11.21
N MET A 17 2.02 -5.60 -10.13
CA MET A 17 2.64 -4.44 -9.49
C MET A 17 3.83 -3.88 -10.28
N ASP A 18 4.49 -4.70 -11.11
CA ASP A 18 5.77 -4.46 -11.82
C ASP A 18 6.18 -2.98 -11.97
N SER A 19 5.36 -2.19 -12.69
CA SER A 19 5.65 -0.77 -12.96
C SER A 19 5.75 0.18 -11.74
N ASP A 20 5.12 -0.17 -10.63
CA ASP A 20 5.09 0.59 -9.38
C ASP A 20 5.86 -0.10 -8.25
N LEU A 21 6.10 -1.42 -8.33
CA LEU A 21 6.66 -2.20 -7.22
C LEU A 21 7.99 -1.65 -6.71
N SER A 22 8.93 -1.37 -7.62
CA SER A 22 10.24 -0.82 -7.26
C SER A 22 10.15 0.54 -6.55
N LYS A 23 9.20 1.39 -6.96
CA LYS A 23 8.97 2.71 -6.35
C LYS A 23 8.32 2.58 -4.99
N ILE A 24 7.34 1.70 -4.84
CA ILE A 24 6.69 1.39 -3.57
C ILE A 24 7.73 0.91 -2.56
N CYS A 25 8.54 -0.06 -2.93
CA CYS A 25 9.58 -0.60 -2.06
C CYS A 25 10.62 0.47 -1.69
N SER A 26 10.98 1.35 -2.63
CA SER A 26 11.92 2.45 -2.34
C SER A 26 11.32 3.47 -1.36
N GLU A 27 10.06 3.87 -1.54
CA GLU A 27 9.38 4.78 -0.61
C GLU A 27 9.18 4.15 0.77
N LEU A 28 8.84 2.86 0.84
CA LEU A 28 8.78 2.12 2.10
C LEU A 28 10.16 2.04 2.79
N ALA A 29 11.23 1.79 2.06
CA ALA A 29 12.58 1.74 2.64
C ALA A 29 13.07 3.12 3.15
N ILE A 30 12.68 4.21 2.49
CA ILE A 30 13.13 5.56 2.83
C ILE A 30 12.25 6.20 3.91
N ARG A 31 10.93 6.08 3.77
CA ARG A 31 9.95 6.79 4.62
C ARG A 31 9.23 5.88 5.60
N GLY A 32 9.25 4.57 5.39
CA GLY A 32 8.51 3.58 6.18
C GLY A 32 7.00 3.61 5.94
N ILE A 33 6.48 4.35 4.95
CA ILE A 33 5.03 4.49 4.74
C ILE A 33 4.71 4.87 3.29
N VAL A 34 3.64 4.27 2.75
CA VAL A 34 3.06 4.61 1.45
C VAL A 34 1.53 4.59 1.51
N TYR A 35 0.91 5.40 0.65
CA TYR A 35 -0.54 5.57 0.59
C TYR A 35 -1.09 5.01 -0.71
N GLU A 36 -2.30 4.45 -0.64
CA GLU A 36 -3.03 3.91 -1.79
C GLU A 36 -2.97 4.82 -3.03
N SER A 37 -3.33 6.09 -2.85
CA SER A 37 -3.45 7.04 -3.95
C SER A 37 -2.12 7.45 -4.60
N GLN A 38 -0.97 7.09 -4.01
CA GLN A 38 0.36 7.37 -4.57
C GLN A 38 0.66 6.54 -5.82
N PHE A 39 0.09 5.34 -5.93
CA PHE A 39 0.47 4.35 -6.93
C PHE A 39 -0.75 3.85 -7.69
N ARG A 40 -0.58 3.63 -9.00
CA ARG A 40 -1.69 3.22 -9.87
C ARG A 40 -2.13 1.79 -9.56
N THR A 41 -1.17 0.93 -9.23
CA THR A 41 -1.38 -0.49 -8.91
C THR A 41 -1.95 -0.73 -7.51
N LEU A 42 -1.91 0.27 -6.61
CA LEU A 42 -2.55 0.19 -5.30
C LEU A 42 -4.03 0.56 -5.32
N GLY A 43 -4.77 0.43 -6.43
CA GLY A 43 -6.19 0.79 -6.45
C GLY A 43 -7.02 0.08 -5.35
N SER A 44 -8.07 0.74 -4.82
CA SER A 44 -8.80 0.27 -3.62
C SER A 44 -9.31 -1.17 -3.72
N MET A 45 -9.75 -1.60 -4.91
CA MET A 45 -10.19 -2.97 -5.14
C MET A 45 -9.03 -3.97 -5.06
N VAL A 46 -7.87 -3.64 -5.64
CA VAL A 46 -6.66 -4.47 -5.54
C VAL A 46 -6.24 -4.58 -4.08
N CYS A 47 -6.13 -3.44 -3.38
CA CYS A 47 -5.80 -3.43 -1.97
C CYS A 47 -6.77 -4.28 -1.16
N LYS A 48 -8.08 -4.07 -1.30
CA LYS A 48 -9.10 -4.84 -0.58
C LYS A 48 -8.98 -6.35 -0.78
N GLN A 49 -8.68 -6.81 -1.99
CA GLN A 49 -8.57 -8.23 -2.30
C GLN A 49 -7.20 -8.84 -1.97
N ASN A 50 -6.15 -8.02 -1.84
CA ASN A 50 -4.77 -8.48 -1.74
C ASN A 50 -3.98 -7.89 -0.56
N THR A 51 -4.60 -7.15 0.37
CA THR A 51 -3.90 -6.42 1.45
C THR A 51 -2.83 -7.25 2.17
N THR A 52 -3.17 -8.45 2.66
CA THR A 52 -2.20 -9.32 3.32
C THR A 52 -1.08 -9.78 2.36
N ALA A 53 -1.41 -10.12 1.12
CA ALA A 53 -0.43 -10.54 0.13
C ALA A 53 0.51 -9.39 -0.27
N LEU A 54 -0.01 -8.17 -0.44
CA LEU A 54 0.75 -6.94 -0.67
C LEU A 54 1.69 -6.67 0.50
N SER A 55 1.20 -6.77 1.74
CA SER A 55 2.00 -6.58 2.95
C SER A 55 3.17 -7.56 3.03
N ASN A 56 2.93 -8.83 2.71
CA ASN A 56 3.95 -9.88 2.68
C ASN A 56 4.96 -9.62 1.56
N LEU A 57 4.49 -9.28 0.35
CA LEU A 57 5.35 -8.95 -0.79
C LEU A 57 6.26 -7.76 -0.45
N PHE A 58 5.74 -6.69 0.13
CA PHE A 58 6.54 -5.53 0.52
C PHE A 58 7.53 -5.87 1.62
N THR A 59 7.12 -6.68 2.60
CA THR A 59 8.02 -7.18 3.65
C THR A 59 9.18 -7.95 3.05
N GLU A 60 8.91 -8.85 2.10
CA GLU A 60 9.95 -9.64 1.42
C GLU A 60 10.91 -8.75 0.63
N LYS A 61 10.39 -7.80 -0.17
CA LYS A 61 11.22 -6.96 -1.04
C LYS A 61 12.02 -5.89 -0.29
N THR A 62 11.54 -5.42 0.85
CA THR A 62 12.19 -4.34 1.62
C THR A 62 13.01 -4.84 2.80
N GLY A 63 12.69 -6.03 3.34
CA GLY A 63 13.22 -6.53 4.61
C GLY A 63 12.62 -5.85 5.84
N CYS A 64 11.70 -4.89 5.67
CA CYS A 64 11.00 -4.20 6.76
C CYS A 64 9.74 -4.96 7.17
N ARG A 65 9.25 -4.76 8.41
CA ARG A 65 8.01 -5.40 8.89
C ARG A 65 6.81 -4.60 8.45
N ILE A 66 6.40 -4.76 7.20
CA ILE A 66 5.32 -3.98 6.59
C ILE A 66 3.95 -4.55 6.99
N TRP A 67 3.07 -3.67 7.48
CA TRP A 67 1.65 -3.93 7.70
C TRP A 67 0.77 -2.92 6.97
N TYR A 68 -0.54 -3.06 7.12
CA TYR A 68 -1.50 -2.14 6.52
C TYR A 68 -2.57 -1.69 7.51
N ALA A 69 -3.12 -0.51 7.24
CA ALA A 69 -4.32 0.00 7.88
C ALA A 69 -5.29 0.55 6.84
N TYR A 70 -6.54 0.74 7.26
CA TYR A 70 -7.58 1.32 6.43
C TYR A 70 -8.08 2.61 7.08
N ASP A 71 -7.87 3.73 6.38
CA ASP A 71 -8.39 5.02 6.76
C ASP A 71 -9.88 5.08 6.40
N LYS A 72 -10.73 5.04 7.44
CA LYS A 72 -12.19 5.06 7.29
C LYS A 72 -12.74 6.43 6.86
N ARG A 73 -11.97 7.51 6.97
CA ARG A 73 -12.41 8.86 6.59
C ARG A 73 -12.19 9.11 5.11
N THR A 74 -11.01 8.76 4.60
CA THR A 74 -10.68 8.95 3.19
C THR A 74 -10.94 7.70 2.34
N TYR A 75 -11.31 6.59 2.98
CA TYR A 75 -11.54 5.29 2.36
C TYR A 75 -10.31 4.70 1.63
N ASN A 76 -9.10 5.08 2.07
CA ASN A 76 -7.83 4.62 1.48
C ASN A 76 -7.11 3.61 2.36
N PHE A 77 -6.39 2.70 1.71
CA PHE A 77 -5.38 1.86 2.36
C PHE A 77 -4.06 2.61 2.57
N VAL A 78 -3.37 2.26 3.65
CA VAL A 78 -2.01 2.71 3.94
C VAL A 78 -1.17 1.50 4.29
N PHE A 79 0.05 1.42 3.75
CA PHE A 79 1.03 0.40 4.10
C PHE A 79 2.18 1.08 4.83
N TYR A 80 2.60 0.51 5.94
CA TYR A 80 3.59 1.14 6.82
C TYR A 80 4.48 0.10 7.50
N ASP A 81 5.71 0.49 7.79
CA ASP A 81 6.64 -0.27 8.61
C ASP A 81 6.21 -0.21 10.08
N MET A 82 5.90 -1.37 10.65
CA MET A 82 5.43 -1.53 12.02
C MET A 82 6.49 -1.16 13.07
N ASP A 83 7.77 -1.24 12.71
CA ASP A 83 8.84 -0.86 13.62
C ASP A 83 8.98 0.67 13.72
N THR A 84 8.46 1.40 12.72
CA THR A 84 8.50 2.87 12.63
C THR A 84 7.18 3.52 13.06
N TYR A 85 6.02 3.02 12.61
CA TYR A 85 4.72 3.65 12.82
C TYR A 85 3.70 2.74 13.52
N LYS A 86 2.81 3.35 14.29
CA LYS A 86 1.58 2.71 14.76
C LYS A 86 0.43 2.95 13.76
N ALA A 87 -0.58 2.08 13.80
CA ALA A 87 -1.70 2.13 12.87
C ALA A 87 -2.47 3.46 12.91
N ASP A 88 -2.72 3.99 14.10
CA ASP A 88 -3.39 5.27 14.33
C ASP A 88 -2.61 6.46 13.78
N GLU A 89 -1.29 6.43 13.93
CA GLU A 89 -0.40 7.43 13.34
C GLU A 89 -0.37 7.34 11.81
N ALA A 90 -0.25 6.14 11.25
CA ALA A 90 -0.27 5.92 9.80
C ALA A 90 -1.58 6.38 9.15
N ILE A 91 -2.73 6.13 9.81
CA ILE A 91 -4.04 6.63 9.37
C ILE A 91 -4.06 8.16 9.38
N ARG A 92 -3.60 8.81 10.45
CA ARG A 92 -3.56 10.28 10.53
C ARG A 92 -2.69 10.89 9.42
N LEU A 93 -1.53 10.30 9.14
CA LEU A 93 -0.65 10.75 8.06
C LEU A 93 -1.29 10.55 6.68
N SER A 94 -2.03 9.45 6.48
CA SER A 94 -2.83 9.23 5.29
C SER A 94 -3.90 10.32 5.12
N GLU A 95 -4.70 10.62 6.16
CA GLU A 95 -5.72 11.67 6.13
C GLU A 95 -5.12 13.02 5.72
N ASP A 96 -4.00 13.41 6.31
CA ASP A 96 -3.28 14.64 5.97
C ASP A 96 -2.79 14.65 4.52
N TYR A 97 -2.23 13.53 4.05
CA TYR A 97 -1.73 13.39 2.68
C TYR A 97 -2.85 13.54 1.65
N GLN A 98 -3.98 12.86 1.84
CA GLN A 98 -5.10 12.92 0.91
C GLN A 98 -5.77 14.30 0.92
N THR A 99 -5.92 14.92 2.09
CA THR A 99 -6.56 16.25 2.21
C THR A 99 -5.73 17.33 1.50
N ARG A 100 -4.40 17.21 1.51
CA ARG A 100 -3.50 18.15 0.80
C ARG A 100 -3.52 18.00 -0.72
N ARG A 101 -3.91 16.84 -1.26
CA ARG A 101 -4.06 16.65 -2.72
C ARG A 101 -5.34 17.25 -3.31
N VAL A 102 -6.34 17.53 -2.47
CA VAL A 102 -7.66 18.02 -2.90
C VAL A 102 -7.73 19.56 -2.91
N LYS A 103 -6.66 20.25 -2.51
CA LYS A 103 -6.52 21.71 -2.63
C LYS A 103 -5.57 22.07 -3.76
#